data_AF-A0A4U5WPV1-F1
#
_entry.id   AF-A0A4U5WPV1-F1
#
_cell.length_a   1.000
_cell.length_b   1.000
_cell.length_c   1.000
_cell.angle_alpha   90.00
_cell.angle_beta   90.00
_cell.angle_gamma   90.00
#
_symmetry.space_group_name_H-M   'P 1'
#
loop_
_entity.id
_entity.type
_entity.pdbx_description
1 polymer ?
#
loop_
_entity_poly.entity_id
_entity_poly.type
_entity_poly.pdbx_seq_one_letter_code
_entity_poly.pdbx_strand_id
1 'polypeptide(L)'
;MQPDPEPWYTTTLNVWTLAGVLVATWTLTKTLTEGWRRTIGRRRYLTTRLRKIAPGVRHDYVESLLGEPKWQSTMECTRLVANEGQNTDDYDRKVEITVRTWPLSRLGYLVTWGDDDTVVMYGITTISWWFRPRVLIGDTRIRLGKTPFAVLGEPGEHSAWLGNRRFGYREHHYFGNPGGYRSWYVGVNDIGYNAVHPALDWFDDEDDSRTRLLPDRQAAYRASAPINTVVISGIALYEEVQEGGFFGISLGVDQDLVRLADPEYQVIDSRISRAHRRIRDWRWLMNYRRRERKLRALYCR
;
A
#
# COMPACT_ATOMS: atom_id res chain seq x y z
N MET A 1 -63.05 46.27 -30.32
CA MET A 1 -62.12 45.21 -29.91
C MET A 1 -60.75 45.62 -30.39
N GLN A 2 -59.90 46.10 -29.49
CA GLN A 2 -58.47 46.29 -29.79
C GLN A 2 -57.80 44.91 -29.74
N PRO A 3 -56.97 44.54 -30.73
CA PRO A 3 -56.22 43.30 -30.64
C PRO A 3 -55.21 43.41 -29.49
N ASP A 4 -55.16 42.40 -28.63
CA ASP A 4 -54.14 42.27 -27.60
C ASP A 4 -52.75 42.36 -28.26
N PRO A 5 -51.82 43.16 -27.71
CA PRO A 5 -50.45 43.18 -28.22
C PRO A 5 -49.84 41.81 -27.97
N GLU A 6 -49.56 41.08 -29.06
CA GLU A 6 -48.82 39.82 -28.97
C GLU A 6 -47.55 40.04 -28.16
N PRO A 7 -47.25 39.17 -27.17
CA PRO A 7 -46.04 39.30 -26.39
C PRO A 7 -44.85 39.06 -27.32
N TRP A 8 -44.14 40.15 -27.63
CA TRP A 8 -42.90 40.21 -28.39
C TRP A 8 -41.75 39.53 -27.64
N TYR A 9 -41.93 38.30 -27.17
CA TYR A 9 -40.81 37.48 -26.70
C TYR A 9 -39.91 37.22 -27.90
N THR A 10 -38.96 38.13 -28.10
CA THR A 10 -37.79 38.01 -28.94
C THR A 10 -36.96 36.88 -28.37
N THR A 11 -37.34 35.66 -28.75
CA THR A 11 -36.56 34.44 -28.61
C THR A 11 -35.40 34.44 -29.62
N THR A 12 -34.75 35.59 -29.82
CA THR A 12 -33.43 35.64 -30.45
C THR A 12 -32.43 35.24 -29.39
N LEU A 13 -32.47 33.95 -29.04
CA LEU A 13 -31.43 33.32 -28.25
C LEU A 13 -30.11 33.59 -28.98
N ASN A 14 -29.29 34.46 -28.40
CA ASN A 14 -28.11 34.98 -29.06
C ASN A 14 -27.16 33.80 -29.36
N VAL A 15 -26.84 33.56 -30.62
CA VAL A 15 -25.99 32.43 -31.03
C VAL A 15 -24.68 32.40 -30.25
N TRP A 16 -24.18 33.58 -29.86
CA TRP A 16 -22.99 33.75 -29.02
C TRP A 16 -23.18 33.27 -27.57
N THR A 17 -24.37 33.42 -26.98
CA THR A 17 -24.64 32.89 -25.64
C THR A 17 -24.76 31.37 -25.65
N LEU A 18 -25.36 30.78 -26.69
CA LEU A 18 -25.35 29.32 -26.90
C LEU A 18 -23.94 28.77 -27.04
N ALA A 19 -23.11 29.41 -27.87
CA ALA A 19 -21.70 29.03 -28.05
C ALA A 19 -20.93 29.12 -26.72
N GLY A 20 -21.12 30.20 -25.96
CA GLY A 20 -20.50 30.38 -24.64
C GLY A 20 -20.87 29.29 -23.65
N VAL A 21 -22.16 28.92 -23.57
CA VAL A 21 -22.64 27.84 -22.68
C VAL A 21 -22.07 26.49 -23.09
N LEU A 22 -21.98 26.19 -24.40
CA LEU A 22 -21.40 24.95 -24.89
C LEU A 22 -19.91 24.82 -24.54
N VAL A 23 -19.12 25.87 -24.74
CA VAL A 23 -17.68 25.87 -24.41
C VAL A 23 -17.46 25.75 -22.90
N ALA A 24 -18.25 26.46 -22.09
CA ALA A 24 -18.20 26.36 -20.63
C ALA A 24 -18.55 24.93 -20.15
N THR A 25 -19.57 24.32 -20.75
CA THR A 25 -19.98 22.94 -20.41
C THR A 25 -18.92 21.93 -20.83
N TRP A 26 -18.32 22.10 -22.01
CA TRP A 26 -17.25 21.23 -22.51
C TRP A 26 -16.00 21.29 -21.63
N THR A 27 -15.56 22.51 -21.26
CA THR A 27 -14.40 22.70 -20.37
C THR A 27 -14.65 22.15 -18.97
N LEU A 28 -15.86 22.32 -18.42
CA LEU A 28 -16.25 21.71 -17.15
C LEU A 28 -16.23 20.18 -17.23
N THR A 29 -16.75 19.61 -18.32
CA THR A 29 -16.77 18.15 -18.52
C THR A 29 -15.36 17.59 -18.68
N LYS A 30 -14.47 18.27 -19.41
CA LYS A 30 -13.06 17.88 -19.56
C LYS A 30 -12.30 17.93 -18.24
N THR A 31 -12.48 19.00 -17.45
CA THR A 31 -11.83 19.13 -16.13
C THR A 31 -12.34 18.09 -15.13
N LEU A 32 -13.64 17.81 -15.12
CA LEU A 32 -14.23 16.75 -14.28
C LEU A 32 -13.75 15.36 -14.70
N THR A 33 -13.69 15.06 -16.00
CA THR A 33 -13.22 13.77 -16.51
C THR A 33 -11.73 13.57 -16.30
N GLU A 34 -10.89 14.60 -16.47
CA GLU A 34 -9.48 14.55 -16.13
C GLU A 34 -9.25 14.39 -14.63
N GLY A 35 -10.00 15.12 -13.80
CA GLY A 35 -9.97 14.98 -12.35
C GLY A 35 -10.38 13.58 -11.90
N TRP A 36 -11.43 13.03 -12.50
CA TRP A 36 -11.88 11.65 -12.26
C TRP A 36 -10.82 10.64 -12.67
N ARG A 37 -10.26 10.77 -13.87
CA ARG A 37 -9.18 9.90 -14.38
C ARG A 37 -7.96 9.96 -13.48
N ARG A 38 -7.59 11.13 -12.95
CA ARG A 38 -6.46 11.28 -12.02
C ARG A 38 -6.71 10.65 -10.65
N THR A 39 -7.96 10.52 -10.21
CA THR A 39 -8.32 10.06 -8.86
C THR A 39 -9.03 8.70 -8.86
N ILE A 40 -10.36 8.70 -8.95
CA ILE A 40 -11.21 7.52 -8.76
C ILE A 40 -11.09 6.55 -9.94
N GLY A 41 -11.02 7.07 -11.17
CA GLY A 41 -10.83 6.29 -12.37
C GLY A 41 -9.53 5.48 -12.32
N ARG A 42 -8.41 6.14 -12.01
CA ARG A 42 -7.10 5.48 -11.84
C ARG A 42 -7.12 4.44 -10.73
N ARG A 43 -7.72 4.75 -9.59
CA ARG A 43 -7.85 3.80 -8.48
C ARG A 43 -8.60 2.53 -8.90
N ARG A 44 -9.76 2.68 -9.57
CA ARG A 44 -10.55 1.55 -10.07
C ARG A 44 -9.75 0.75 -11.09
N TYR A 45 -9.16 1.43 -12.06
CA TYR A 45 -8.31 0.83 -13.09
C TYR A 45 -7.19 -0.02 -12.48
N LEU A 46 -6.40 0.55 -11.57
CA LEU A 46 -5.31 -0.17 -10.91
C LEU A 46 -5.82 -1.33 -10.04
N THR A 47 -6.91 -1.15 -9.30
CA THR A 47 -7.50 -2.23 -8.49
C THR A 47 -7.91 -3.41 -9.37
N THR A 48 -8.49 -3.15 -10.55
CA THR A 48 -8.88 -4.21 -11.49
C THR A 48 -7.67 -4.95 -12.06
N ARG A 49 -6.57 -4.24 -12.35
CA ARG A 49 -5.34 -4.87 -12.88
C ARG A 49 -4.56 -5.63 -11.83
N LEU A 50 -4.41 -5.09 -10.62
CA LEU A 50 -3.73 -5.77 -9.51
C LEU A 50 -4.44 -7.07 -9.09
N ARG A 51 -5.76 -7.16 -9.26
CA ARG A 51 -6.51 -8.41 -9.02
C ARG A 51 -6.15 -9.54 -9.99
N LYS A 52 -5.52 -9.22 -11.12
CA LYS A 52 -5.08 -10.21 -12.11
C LYS A 52 -3.66 -10.71 -11.86
N ILE A 53 -2.95 -10.12 -10.91
CA ILE A 53 -1.60 -10.53 -10.52
C ILE A 53 -1.73 -11.62 -9.47
N ALA A 54 -0.98 -12.70 -9.65
CA ALA A 54 -0.86 -13.81 -8.73
C ALA A 54 0.54 -14.41 -8.84
N PRO A 55 1.03 -15.15 -7.84
CA PRO A 55 2.25 -15.94 -8.02
C PRO A 55 2.02 -16.96 -9.15
N GLY A 56 3.05 -17.21 -9.96
CA GLY A 56 3.05 -18.08 -11.13
C GLY A 56 2.72 -17.38 -12.46
N VAL A 57 2.29 -16.11 -12.45
CA VAL A 57 2.08 -15.37 -13.70
C VAL A 57 3.41 -14.97 -14.33
N ARG A 58 3.45 -14.92 -15.67
CA ARG A 58 4.62 -14.46 -16.41
C ARG A 58 4.90 -12.98 -16.17
N HIS A 59 6.17 -12.60 -16.23
CA HIS A 59 6.57 -11.23 -16.03
C HIS A 59 6.03 -10.30 -17.15
N ASP A 60 6.13 -10.73 -18.41
CA ASP A 60 5.56 -10.04 -19.58
C ASP A 60 4.07 -9.69 -19.39
N TYR A 61 3.33 -10.58 -18.71
CA TYR A 61 1.93 -10.34 -18.43
C TYR A 61 1.72 -9.21 -17.43
N VAL A 62 2.56 -9.13 -16.37
CA VAL A 62 2.52 -8.00 -15.43
C VAL A 62 2.88 -6.70 -16.13
N GLU A 63 3.87 -6.71 -17.01
CA GLU A 63 4.24 -5.54 -17.82
C GLU A 63 3.11 -5.10 -18.76
N SER A 64 2.43 -6.04 -19.41
CA SER A 64 1.24 -5.73 -20.23
C SER A 64 0.12 -5.04 -19.42
N LEU A 65 0.05 -5.32 -18.11
CA LEU A 65 -0.93 -4.75 -17.20
C LEU A 65 -0.49 -3.42 -16.60
N LEU A 66 0.79 -3.18 -16.33
CA LEU A 66 1.21 -2.00 -15.57
C LEU A 66 2.20 -1.10 -16.30
N GLY A 67 2.65 -1.51 -17.48
CA GLY A 67 3.80 -0.93 -18.16
C GLY A 67 5.11 -1.52 -17.63
N GLU A 68 6.21 -0.95 -18.08
CA GLU A 68 7.55 -1.35 -17.66
C GLU A 68 7.80 -1.05 -16.17
N PRO A 69 8.56 -1.91 -15.46
CA PRO A 69 9.01 -1.60 -14.12
C PRO A 69 9.94 -0.39 -14.16
N LYS A 70 9.85 0.48 -13.15
CA LYS A 70 10.77 1.63 -13.05
C LYS A 70 12.13 1.22 -12.47
N TRP A 71 12.15 0.13 -11.71
CA TRP A 71 13.36 -0.38 -11.09
C TRP A 71 13.42 -1.90 -11.18
N GLN A 72 14.63 -2.40 -11.37
CA GLN A 72 14.96 -3.81 -11.38
C GLN A 72 16.28 -4.02 -10.65
N SER A 73 16.32 -5.00 -9.76
CA SER A 73 17.54 -5.47 -9.09
C SER A 73 17.52 -6.99 -9.06
N THR A 74 18.69 -7.62 -9.06
CA THR A 74 18.81 -9.06 -8.88
C THR A 74 19.38 -9.37 -7.51
N MET A 75 19.03 -10.54 -6.97
CA MET A 75 19.58 -11.06 -5.73
C MET A 75 19.66 -12.58 -5.81
N GLU A 76 20.70 -13.14 -5.22
CA GLU A 76 20.86 -14.59 -5.12
C GLU A 76 20.04 -15.09 -3.92
N CYS A 77 19.29 -16.16 -4.12
CA CYS A 77 18.50 -16.81 -3.07
C CYS A 77 18.62 -18.33 -3.15
N THR A 78 18.46 -19.00 -2.02
CA THR A 78 18.57 -20.46 -1.91
C THR A 78 17.18 -21.07 -1.90
N ARG A 79 16.86 -21.85 -2.94
CA ARG A 79 15.55 -22.48 -3.09
C ARG A 79 15.43 -23.73 -2.21
N LEU A 80 14.39 -23.77 -1.38
CA LEU A 80 14.07 -24.94 -0.55
C LEU A 80 13.26 -25.96 -1.36
N VAL A 81 13.82 -27.15 -1.57
CA VAL A 81 13.15 -28.28 -2.25
C VAL A 81 12.63 -29.27 -1.20
N ALA A 82 11.35 -29.63 -1.29
CA ALA A 82 10.63 -30.31 -0.22
C ALA A 82 10.99 -31.81 -0.01
N ASN A 83 11.74 -32.46 -0.91
CA ASN A 83 12.21 -33.84 -0.76
C ASN A 83 12.98 -34.26 -2.01
N GLU A 84 14.30 -34.12 -2.04
CA GLU A 84 15.14 -34.96 -2.90
C GLU A 84 16.32 -35.46 -2.06
N GLY A 85 16.40 -36.78 -1.92
CA GLY A 85 17.43 -37.44 -1.13
C GLY A 85 18.82 -37.18 -1.70
N GLN A 86 19.74 -36.85 -0.80
CA GLN A 86 21.18 -37.12 -0.87
C GLN A 86 21.94 -36.59 -2.12
N ASN A 87 22.81 -35.61 -1.90
CA ASN A 87 23.86 -35.11 -2.81
C ASN A 87 23.42 -34.30 -4.05
N THR A 88 22.57 -33.28 -3.87
CA THR A 88 22.67 -32.09 -4.74
C THR A 88 23.66 -31.13 -4.11
N ASP A 89 24.71 -30.74 -4.83
CA ASP A 89 25.67 -29.73 -4.37
C ASP A 89 24.92 -28.42 -4.04
N ASP A 90 25.30 -27.73 -2.96
CA ASP A 90 24.68 -26.46 -2.52
C ASP A 90 24.66 -25.39 -3.62
N TYR A 91 25.53 -25.50 -4.62
CA TYR A 91 25.58 -24.61 -5.78
C TYR A 91 24.35 -24.74 -6.69
N ASP A 92 23.72 -25.91 -6.80
CA ASP A 92 22.56 -26.14 -7.67
C ASP A 92 21.26 -25.55 -7.10
N ARG A 93 21.27 -25.10 -5.83
CA ARG A 93 20.09 -24.52 -5.15
C ARG A 93 20.05 -23.01 -5.18
N LYS A 94 21.14 -22.36 -5.59
CA LYS A 94 21.21 -20.90 -5.70
C LYS A 94 20.50 -20.47 -6.98
N VAL A 95 19.48 -19.65 -6.82
CA VAL A 95 18.65 -19.10 -7.88
C VAL A 95 18.75 -17.59 -7.85
N GLU A 96 18.92 -16.97 -9.03
CA GLU A 96 18.89 -15.52 -9.15
C GLU A 96 17.45 -15.03 -9.24
N ILE A 97 17.01 -14.30 -8.22
CA ILE A 97 15.68 -13.69 -8.17
C ILE A 97 15.76 -12.26 -8.66
N THR A 98 14.96 -11.95 -9.65
CA THR A 98 14.81 -10.59 -10.15
C THR A 98 13.68 -9.86 -9.44
N VAL A 99 14.02 -8.82 -8.69
CA VAL A 99 13.09 -7.92 -8.01
C VAL A 99 12.76 -6.75 -8.92
N ARG A 100 11.47 -6.51 -9.15
CA ARG A 100 10.99 -5.43 -10.00
C ARG A 100 9.97 -4.58 -9.29
N THR A 101 10.08 -3.26 -9.44
CA THR A 101 9.24 -2.29 -8.72
C THR A 101 8.51 -1.38 -9.69
N TRP A 102 7.18 -1.34 -9.58
CA TRP A 102 6.30 -0.44 -10.32
C TRP A 102 5.76 0.65 -9.41
N PRO A 103 6.01 1.93 -9.72
CA PRO A 103 5.30 3.03 -9.10
C PRO A 103 3.87 3.05 -9.65
N LEU A 104 2.88 2.91 -8.77
CA LEU A 104 1.46 3.06 -9.12
C LEU A 104 1.06 4.55 -9.10
N SER A 105 1.97 5.41 -9.58
CA SER A 105 1.97 6.86 -9.36
C SER A 105 1.85 7.21 -7.88
N ARG A 106 0.99 8.15 -7.50
CA ARG A 106 0.83 8.63 -6.12
C ARG A 106 -0.06 7.75 -5.25
N LEU A 107 -0.34 6.53 -5.69
CA LEU A 107 -1.28 5.64 -5.01
C LEU A 107 -0.57 4.56 -4.18
N GLY A 108 0.53 4.01 -4.69
CA GLY A 108 1.27 2.94 -4.03
C GLY A 108 2.40 2.40 -4.90
N TYR A 109 2.91 1.26 -4.49
CA TYR A 109 3.92 0.48 -5.20
C TYR A 109 3.44 -0.95 -5.36
N LEU A 110 3.84 -1.55 -6.47
CA LEU A 110 3.87 -3.00 -6.64
C LEU A 110 5.33 -3.41 -6.71
N VAL A 111 5.70 -4.43 -5.96
CA VAL A 111 6.97 -5.14 -6.10
C VAL A 111 6.67 -6.56 -6.53
N THR A 112 7.41 -7.10 -7.49
CA THR A 112 7.37 -8.53 -7.83
C THR A 112 8.75 -9.10 -7.68
N TRP A 113 8.81 -10.31 -7.16
CA TRP A 113 10.00 -11.14 -7.15
C TRP A 113 9.76 -12.24 -8.16
N GLY A 114 10.63 -12.34 -9.15
CA GLY A 114 10.54 -13.30 -10.22
C GLY A 114 11.72 -14.25 -10.23
N ASP A 115 11.42 -15.53 -10.42
CA ASP A 115 12.38 -16.58 -10.78
C ASP A 115 12.22 -16.82 -12.28
N ASP A 116 13.29 -16.65 -13.04
CA ASP A 116 13.31 -16.55 -14.50
C ASP A 116 12.27 -15.53 -15.04
N ASP A 117 11.21 -16.03 -15.70
CA ASP A 117 10.11 -15.27 -16.28
C ASP A 117 8.82 -15.38 -15.45
N THR A 118 8.87 -16.00 -14.27
CA THR A 118 7.66 -16.24 -13.46
C THR A 118 7.70 -15.48 -12.15
N VAL A 119 6.59 -14.83 -11.80
CA VAL A 119 6.46 -14.12 -10.52
C VAL A 119 6.29 -15.13 -9.40
N VAL A 120 7.27 -15.27 -8.52
CA VAL A 120 7.19 -16.16 -7.35
C VAL A 120 6.52 -15.49 -6.17
N MET A 121 6.67 -14.18 -6.03
CA MET A 121 6.02 -13.38 -4.99
C MET A 121 5.68 -11.99 -5.49
N TYR A 122 4.68 -11.35 -4.88
CA TYR A 122 4.43 -9.94 -5.14
C TYR A 122 3.93 -9.20 -3.90
N GLY A 123 4.24 -7.92 -3.83
CA GLY A 123 3.99 -7.03 -2.71
C GLY A 123 3.27 -5.78 -3.14
N ILE A 124 2.25 -5.37 -2.39
CA ILE A 124 1.53 -4.12 -2.61
C ILE A 124 1.68 -3.24 -1.38
N THR A 125 2.27 -2.06 -1.57
CA THR A 125 2.36 -1.01 -0.55
C THR A 125 1.47 0.15 -0.94
N THR A 126 0.50 0.54 -0.09
CA THR A 126 -0.26 1.77 -0.33
C THR A 126 0.45 2.96 0.29
N ILE A 127 0.54 4.08 -0.45
CA ILE A 127 1.07 5.35 0.05
C ILE A 127 0.00 6.45 0.14
N SER A 128 -1.25 6.15 -0.23
CA SER A 128 -2.31 7.14 -0.32
C SER A 128 -3.63 6.68 0.27
N TRP A 129 -4.29 7.59 0.99
CA TRP A 129 -5.63 7.34 1.53
C TRP A 129 -6.69 7.10 0.47
N TRP A 130 -6.46 7.58 -0.77
CA TRP A 130 -7.35 7.37 -1.90
C TRP A 130 -7.24 5.95 -2.48
N PHE A 131 -6.13 5.26 -2.27
CA PHE A 131 -5.87 3.92 -2.77
C PHE A 131 -5.69 2.93 -1.63
N ARG A 132 -6.80 2.36 -1.19
CA ARG A 132 -6.81 1.36 -0.13
C ARG A 132 -7.39 0.05 -0.69
N PRO A 133 -6.57 -0.72 -1.43
CA PRO A 133 -7.03 -1.98 -2.02
C PRO A 133 -7.50 -2.91 -0.90
N ARG A 134 -8.47 -3.75 -1.24
CA ARG A 134 -8.98 -4.79 -0.35
C ARG A 134 -8.29 -6.08 -0.74
N VAL A 135 -7.75 -6.75 0.25
CA VAL A 135 -7.00 -8.00 0.09
C VAL A 135 -7.62 -9.02 1.03
N LEU A 136 -7.79 -10.24 0.54
CA LEU A 136 -8.30 -11.35 1.32
C LEU A 136 -7.10 -12.16 1.81
N ILE A 137 -6.92 -12.24 3.12
CA ILE A 137 -5.83 -12.96 3.78
C ILE A 137 -6.48 -14.11 4.53
N GLY A 138 -6.28 -15.35 4.07
CA GLY A 138 -7.11 -16.46 4.51
C GLY A 138 -8.59 -16.19 4.24
N ASP A 139 -9.40 -16.13 5.28
CA ASP A 139 -10.81 -15.75 5.27
C ASP A 139 -11.06 -14.26 5.59
N THR A 140 -10.01 -13.54 5.99
CA THR A 140 -10.12 -12.21 6.56
C THR A 140 -9.88 -11.14 5.50
N ARG A 141 -10.90 -10.32 5.25
CA ARG A 141 -10.82 -9.22 4.28
C ARG A 141 -10.25 -7.96 4.92
N ILE A 142 -9.00 -7.66 4.60
CA ILE A 142 -8.34 -6.44 5.05
C ILE A 142 -8.44 -5.31 4.02
N ARG A 143 -8.17 -4.09 4.48
CA ARG A 143 -8.04 -2.90 3.66
C ARG A 143 -6.74 -2.17 4.01
N LEU A 144 -5.82 -2.12 3.05
CA LEU A 144 -4.51 -1.50 3.27
C LEU A 144 -4.65 -0.02 3.69
N GLY A 145 -3.80 0.42 4.61
CA GLY A 145 -3.80 1.74 5.23
C GLY A 145 -5.01 2.04 6.11
N LYS A 146 -5.78 1.01 6.53
CA LYS A 146 -6.96 1.17 7.40
C LYS A 146 -7.15 0.04 8.41
N THR A 147 -7.10 -1.21 7.97
CA THR A 147 -7.35 -2.36 8.86
C THR A 147 -6.15 -2.58 9.77
N PRO A 148 -6.33 -2.66 11.11
CA PRO A 148 -5.24 -2.94 12.03
C PRO A 148 -4.89 -4.44 12.07
N PHE A 149 -3.72 -4.79 12.59
CA PHE A 149 -3.26 -6.19 12.69
C PHE A 149 -4.07 -7.04 13.65
N ALA A 150 -4.69 -6.45 14.67
CA ALA A 150 -5.54 -7.16 15.63
C ALA A 150 -6.80 -7.77 15.00
N VAL A 151 -7.12 -7.43 13.74
CA VAL A 151 -8.20 -8.09 12.97
C VAL A 151 -7.75 -9.45 12.44
N LEU A 152 -6.45 -9.68 12.29
CA LEU A 152 -5.88 -10.96 11.92
C LEU A 152 -5.73 -11.85 13.18
N GLY A 153 -5.72 -13.17 12.98
CA GLY A 153 -5.42 -14.13 14.03
C GLY A 153 -4.00 -13.99 14.59
N GLU A 154 -3.59 -14.86 15.49
CA GLU A 154 -2.21 -14.86 15.98
C GLU A 154 -1.24 -15.12 14.81
N PRO A 155 -0.19 -14.30 14.67
CA PRO A 155 0.81 -14.49 13.63
C PRO A 155 1.66 -15.72 13.94
N GLY A 156 2.18 -16.37 12.91
CA GLY A 156 3.18 -17.43 13.08
C GLY A 156 4.53 -16.86 13.54
N GLU A 157 4.95 -15.77 12.88
CA GLU A 157 6.15 -15.03 13.21
C GLU A 157 5.89 -13.52 13.09
N HIS A 158 6.55 -12.71 13.90
CA HIS A 158 6.61 -11.27 13.72
C HIS A 158 8.03 -10.73 13.84
N SER A 159 8.26 -9.63 13.17
CA SER A 159 9.51 -8.88 13.25
C SER A 159 9.22 -7.40 13.10
N ALA A 160 9.87 -6.60 13.91
CA ALA A 160 9.84 -5.15 13.93
C ALA A 160 11.27 -4.64 13.78
N TRP A 161 11.44 -3.43 13.27
CA TRP A 161 12.74 -2.79 13.29
C TRP A 161 12.56 -1.28 13.44
N LEU A 162 13.51 -0.67 14.15
CA LEU A 162 13.56 0.76 14.38
C LEU A 162 15.01 1.23 14.23
N GLY A 163 15.36 1.67 13.03
CA GLY A 163 16.63 2.32 12.75
C GLY A 163 16.55 3.85 12.85
N ASN A 164 17.69 4.52 12.71
CA ASN A 164 17.79 5.98 12.80
C ASN A 164 16.90 6.74 11.81
N ARG A 165 16.59 6.12 10.68
CA ARG A 165 15.77 6.72 9.63
C ARG A 165 14.54 5.88 9.26
N ARG A 166 14.63 4.57 9.45
CA ARG A 166 13.68 3.59 8.92
C ARG A 166 13.03 2.82 10.02
N PHE A 167 11.80 2.42 9.79
CA PHE A 167 11.13 1.50 10.69
C PHE A 167 10.20 0.61 9.91
N GLY A 168 9.81 -0.47 10.56
CA GLY A 168 8.70 -1.27 10.06
C GLY A 168 8.35 -2.38 11.01
N TYR A 169 7.32 -3.10 10.58
CA TYR A 169 6.75 -4.22 11.30
C TYR A 169 6.19 -5.18 10.27
N ARG A 170 6.37 -6.48 10.47
CA ARG A 170 5.79 -7.53 9.66
C ARG A 170 5.28 -8.67 10.52
N GLU A 171 4.24 -9.32 10.05
CA GLU A 171 3.73 -10.60 10.55
C GLU A 171 3.63 -11.58 9.39
N HIS A 172 4.05 -12.82 9.64
CA HIS A 172 3.84 -13.96 8.76
C HIS A 172 2.57 -14.70 9.16
N HIS A 173 1.73 -14.99 8.15
CA HIS A 173 0.50 -15.75 8.30
C HIS A 173 0.45 -16.84 7.23
N TYR A 174 0.42 -18.09 7.66
CA TYR A 174 0.30 -19.26 6.79
C TYR A 174 -1.10 -19.84 6.86
N PHE A 175 -1.78 -19.96 5.70
CA PHE A 175 -3.19 -20.38 5.66
C PHE A 175 -3.45 -21.76 5.06
N GLY A 176 -2.42 -22.60 4.90
CA GLY A 176 -2.56 -24.02 4.52
C GLY A 176 -3.55 -24.27 3.36
N ASN A 177 -4.16 -25.45 3.32
CA ASN A 177 -5.34 -25.72 2.48
C ASN A 177 -6.60 -25.44 3.34
N PRO A 178 -7.61 -24.65 2.91
CA PRO A 178 -8.05 -24.30 1.54
C PRO A 178 -7.37 -23.09 0.86
N GLY A 179 -6.36 -22.47 1.47
CA GLY A 179 -5.69 -21.25 0.98
C GLY A 179 -4.66 -21.42 -0.14
N GLY A 180 -4.52 -22.62 -0.70
CA GLY A 180 -3.63 -22.92 -1.83
C GLY A 180 -2.13 -22.86 -1.50
N TYR A 181 -1.74 -23.21 -0.26
CA TYR A 181 -0.34 -23.22 0.20
C TYR A 181 0.37 -21.87 0.02
N ARG A 182 -0.28 -20.80 0.43
CA ARG A 182 0.27 -19.44 0.34
C ARG A 182 0.66 -18.89 1.71
N SER A 183 1.86 -18.32 1.76
CA SER A 183 2.31 -17.48 2.87
C SER A 183 1.96 -16.02 2.61
N TRP A 184 1.44 -15.36 3.62
CA TRP A 184 1.11 -13.94 3.60
C TRP A 184 2.02 -13.21 4.58
N TYR A 185 2.71 -12.20 4.09
CA TYR A 185 3.46 -11.29 4.94
C TYR A 185 2.72 -9.96 4.93
N VAL A 186 2.20 -9.55 6.07
CA VAL A 186 1.55 -8.25 6.23
C VAL A 186 2.42 -7.35 7.07
N GLY A 187 2.40 -6.06 6.78
CA GLY A 187 3.28 -5.16 7.51
C GLY A 187 2.96 -3.68 7.40
N VAL A 188 3.75 -2.95 8.18
CA VAL A 188 3.92 -1.51 8.11
C VAL A 188 5.26 -1.26 7.45
N ASN A 189 5.20 -0.79 6.20
CA ASN A 189 6.31 -0.14 5.54
C ASN A 189 6.24 1.34 5.86
N ASP A 190 7.35 1.96 6.25
CA ASP A 190 7.42 3.37 6.63
C ASP A 190 7.06 4.36 5.51
N ILE A 191 7.22 3.97 4.24
CA ILE A 191 6.75 4.75 3.09
C ILE A 191 5.21 4.73 2.96
N GLY A 192 4.57 3.75 3.60
CA GLY A 192 3.17 3.46 3.43
C GLY A 192 2.26 4.45 4.15
N TYR A 193 1.02 4.54 3.67
CA TYR A 193 0.03 5.45 4.20
C TYR A 193 -0.29 5.13 5.67
N ASN A 194 -0.21 6.16 6.52
CA ASN A 194 -0.50 6.07 7.96
C ASN A 194 0.41 5.04 8.68
N ALA A 195 1.67 4.92 8.24
CA ALA A 195 2.68 4.13 8.93
C ALA A 195 2.86 4.64 10.37
N VAL A 196 2.91 3.70 11.32
CA VAL A 196 3.11 3.97 12.76
C VAL A 196 4.34 3.20 13.18
N HIS A 197 5.33 3.87 13.76
CA HIS A 197 6.52 3.19 14.26
C HIS A 197 6.23 2.44 15.57
N PRO A 198 6.88 1.30 15.84
CA PRO A 198 6.97 0.79 17.21
C PRO A 198 7.77 1.78 18.07
N ALA A 199 7.51 1.83 19.37
CA ALA A 199 8.33 2.61 20.29
C ALA A 199 9.61 1.85 20.65
N LEU A 200 10.68 2.57 21.00
CA LEU A 200 11.98 1.96 21.29
C LEU A 200 11.95 1.06 22.53
N ASP A 201 11.16 1.41 23.54
CA ASP A 201 10.96 0.66 24.78
C ASP A 201 10.04 -0.56 24.62
N TRP A 202 9.61 -0.87 23.40
CA TRP A 202 8.72 -2.01 23.12
C TRP A 202 9.47 -3.26 22.65
N PHE A 203 10.74 -3.10 22.32
CA PHE A 203 11.60 -4.21 21.88
C PHE A 203 12.02 -5.05 23.08
N ASP A 204 12.19 -6.34 22.82
CA ASP A 204 12.74 -7.28 23.78
C ASP A 204 14.27 -7.10 23.86
N ASP A 205 14.77 -6.66 25.02
CA ASP A 205 16.21 -6.42 25.23
C ASP A 205 17.02 -7.73 25.27
N GLU A 206 16.36 -8.87 25.52
CA GLU A 206 16.97 -10.20 25.47
C GLU A 206 17.08 -10.76 24.04
N ASP A 207 16.40 -10.13 23.08
CA ASP A 207 16.50 -10.49 21.68
C ASP A 207 17.74 -9.83 21.04
N ASP A 208 18.79 -10.62 20.82
CA ASP A 208 20.03 -10.19 20.16
C ASP A 208 19.76 -9.57 18.77
N SER A 209 18.70 -9.99 18.07
CA SER A 209 18.33 -9.43 16.77
C SER A 209 17.68 -8.04 16.89
N ARG A 210 17.18 -7.68 18.09
CA ARG A 210 16.39 -6.48 18.38
C ARG A 210 15.24 -6.30 17.39
N THR A 211 14.61 -7.41 17.01
CA THR A 211 13.48 -7.38 16.07
C THR A 211 12.17 -7.78 16.69
N ARG A 212 12.17 -8.38 17.88
CA ARG A 212 10.94 -8.82 18.54
C ARG A 212 10.42 -7.74 19.47
N LEU A 213 9.11 -7.54 19.41
CA LEU A 213 8.37 -6.77 20.40
C LEU A 213 7.94 -7.68 21.55
N LEU A 214 7.96 -7.15 22.78
CA LEU A 214 7.39 -7.80 23.96
C LEU A 214 5.91 -8.15 23.71
N PRO A 215 5.38 -9.29 24.19
CA PRO A 215 4.02 -9.75 23.86
C PRO A 215 2.90 -8.71 24.10
N ASP A 216 2.89 -8.05 25.25
CA ASP A 216 1.88 -7.02 25.57
C ASP A 216 2.01 -5.79 24.66
N ARG A 217 3.24 -5.45 24.28
CA ARG A 217 3.55 -4.32 23.40
C ARG A 217 3.20 -4.65 21.96
N GLN A 218 3.44 -5.88 21.54
CA GLN A 218 2.99 -6.41 20.27
C GLN A 218 1.46 -6.31 20.18
N ALA A 219 0.72 -6.81 21.18
CA ALA A 219 -0.74 -6.73 21.19
C ALA A 219 -1.24 -5.27 21.10
N ALA A 220 -0.63 -4.36 21.86
CA ALA A 220 -0.95 -2.93 21.81
C ALA A 220 -0.64 -2.29 20.43
N TYR A 221 0.50 -2.64 19.83
CA TYR A 221 0.86 -2.21 18.48
C TYR A 221 -0.17 -2.73 17.47
N ARG A 222 -0.48 -4.03 17.52
CA ARG A 222 -1.43 -4.69 16.62
C ARG A 222 -2.82 -4.08 16.68
N ALA A 223 -3.26 -3.63 17.86
CA ALA A 223 -4.56 -2.97 18.04
C ALA A 223 -4.69 -1.62 17.33
N SER A 224 -3.56 -0.93 17.07
CA SER A 224 -3.56 0.46 16.59
C SER A 224 -2.92 0.65 15.21
N ALA A 225 -1.89 -0.12 14.88
CA ALA A 225 -1.12 0.03 13.67
C ALA A 225 -1.90 -0.49 12.45
N PRO A 226 -2.11 0.33 11.41
CA PRO A 226 -2.78 -0.12 10.19
C PRO A 226 -1.81 -0.90 9.30
N ILE A 227 -2.25 -2.04 8.79
CA ILE A 227 -1.54 -2.78 7.75
C ILE A 227 -1.52 -1.92 6.49
N ASN A 228 -0.34 -1.55 5.98
CA ASN A 228 -0.21 -0.72 4.77
C ASN A 228 0.50 -1.45 3.62
N THR A 229 1.11 -2.59 3.91
CA THR A 229 1.79 -3.44 2.94
C THR A 229 1.37 -4.89 3.12
N VAL A 230 1.24 -5.59 2.01
CA VAL A 230 1.06 -7.04 1.99
C VAL A 230 1.95 -7.63 0.90
N VAL A 231 2.63 -8.71 1.22
CA VAL A 231 3.39 -9.56 0.29
C VAL A 231 2.77 -10.95 0.30
N ILE A 232 2.62 -11.49 -0.90
CA ILE A 232 1.97 -12.78 -1.14
C ILE A 232 3.03 -13.66 -1.76
N SER A 233 3.35 -14.75 -1.07
CA SER A 233 4.27 -15.76 -1.57
C SER A 233 3.53 -16.91 -2.24
N GLY A 234 4.08 -17.39 -3.34
CA GLY A 234 3.65 -18.61 -4.02
C GLY A 234 4.08 -19.87 -3.28
N ILE A 235 4.11 -20.98 -4.02
CA ILE A 235 4.49 -22.31 -3.50
C ILE A 235 6.01 -22.43 -3.35
N ALA A 236 6.79 -21.68 -4.13
CA ALA A 236 8.24 -21.67 -4.02
C ALA A 236 8.66 -21.09 -2.66
N LEU A 237 9.37 -21.90 -1.89
CA LEU A 237 9.96 -21.51 -0.60
C LEU A 237 11.44 -21.21 -0.82
N TYR A 238 11.89 -20.11 -0.25
CA TYR A 238 13.29 -19.70 -0.23
C TYR A 238 13.74 -19.59 1.22
N GLU A 239 15.00 -19.95 1.48
CA GLU A 239 15.58 -19.89 2.81
C GLU A 239 15.55 -18.47 3.37
N GLU A 240 15.92 -17.49 2.53
CA GLU A 240 15.96 -16.07 2.89
C GLU A 240 14.58 -15.52 3.27
N VAL A 241 13.51 -16.15 2.78
CA VAL A 241 12.13 -15.79 3.14
C VAL A 241 11.78 -16.25 4.54
N GLN A 242 12.31 -17.41 4.98
CA GLN A 242 12.13 -17.92 6.35
C GLN A 242 13.03 -17.19 7.34
N GLU A 243 14.28 -16.92 6.96
CA GLU A 243 15.22 -16.13 7.77
C GLU A 243 14.85 -14.64 7.78
N GLY A 244 13.97 -14.23 6.86
CA GLY A 244 13.50 -12.87 6.76
C GLY A 244 14.50 -11.89 6.13
N GLY A 245 15.66 -12.37 5.69
CA GLY A 245 16.65 -11.62 4.91
C GLY A 245 16.10 -11.13 3.57
N PHE A 246 15.12 -11.83 3.00
CA PHE A 246 14.50 -11.51 1.72
C PHE A 246 13.86 -10.11 1.67
N PHE A 247 13.36 -9.64 2.82
CA PHE A 247 12.75 -8.32 2.95
C PHE A 247 13.72 -7.28 3.52
N GLY A 248 14.91 -7.69 3.97
CA GLY A 248 15.85 -6.83 4.69
C GLY A 248 15.15 -5.95 5.73
N ILE A 249 15.36 -4.64 5.66
CA ILE A 249 14.76 -3.62 6.52
C ILE A 249 13.44 -3.03 5.98
N SER A 250 12.77 -3.72 5.05
CA SER A 250 11.58 -3.19 4.39
C SER A 250 10.69 -4.28 3.82
N LEU A 251 9.50 -4.48 4.41
CA LEU A 251 8.47 -5.30 3.77
C LEU A 251 7.91 -4.57 2.53
N GLY A 252 8.10 -5.12 1.34
CA GLY A 252 7.58 -4.55 0.09
C GLY A 252 8.60 -3.69 -0.62
N VAL A 253 8.28 -2.41 -0.83
CA VAL A 253 9.16 -1.51 -1.60
C VAL A 253 10.30 -0.98 -0.74
N ASP A 254 11.53 -1.07 -1.22
CA ASP A 254 12.65 -0.39 -0.59
C ASP A 254 12.52 1.13 -0.79
N GLN A 255 12.26 1.86 0.29
CA GLN A 255 12.14 3.31 0.22
C GLN A 255 13.48 4.00 -0.11
N ASP A 256 14.66 3.40 0.11
CA ASP A 256 15.93 4.06 -0.27
C ASP A 256 16.09 4.09 -1.79
N LEU A 257 15.81 2.97 -2.45
CA LEU A 257 15.73 2.85 -3.89
C LEU A 257 14.72 3.86 -4.50
N VAL A 258 13.52 3.95 -3.93
CA VAL A 258 12.48 4.87 -4.43
C VAL A 258 12.84 6.34 -4.22
N ARG A 259 13.38 6.69 -3.05
CA ARG A 259 13.66 8.10 -2.71
C ARG A 259 14.72 8.70 -3.61
N LEU A 260 15.75 7.94 -3.96
CA LEU A 260 16.86 8.43 -4.77
C LEU A 260 16.45 8.67 -6.24
N ALA A 261 15.50 7.89 -6.74
CA ALA A 261 15.16 7.86 -8.16
C ALA A 261 13.89 8.64 -8.53
N ASP A 262 13.09 9.10 -7.57
CA ASP A 262 11.91 9.90 -7.86
C ASP A 262 12.10 11.37 -7.45
N PRO A 263 12.38 12.29 -8.41
CA PRO A 263 12.49 13.72 -8.11
C PRO A 263 11.16 14.29 -7.57
N GLU A 264 10.01 13.66 -7.86
CA GLU A 264 8.75 14.07 -7.22
C GLU A 264 8.74 13.76 -5.72
N TYR A 265 9.46 12.73 -5.24
CA TYR A 265 9.53 12.40 -3.81
C TYR A 265 10.16 13.52 -2.98
N GLN A 266 11.20 14.17 -3.51
CA GLN A 266 11.85 15.31 -2.86
C GLN A 266 10.88 16.49 -2.70
N VAL A 267 9.97 16.68 -3.66
CA VAL A 267 8.94 17.73 -3.60
C VAL A 267 7.75 17.31 -2.72
N ILE A 268 7.39 16.02 -2.72
CA ILE A 268 6.27 15.42 -1.98
C ILE A 268 6.47 15.50 -0.47
N ASP A 269 7.66 15.19 0.04
CA ASP A 269 7.94 15.25 1.48
C ASP A 269 7.79 16.69 2.01
N SER A 270 7.99 17.70 1.15
CA SER A 270 7.76 19.08 1.55
C SER A 270 6.27 19.48 1.58
N ARG A 271 5.42 19.00 0.66
CA ARG A 271 4.02 19.46 0.50
C ARG A 271 3.00 18.57 1.17
N ILE A 272 3.15 17.25 1.06
CA ILE A 272 2.23 16.26 1.66
C ILE A 272 2.46 16.18 3.17
N SER A 273 3.70 16.29 3.65
CA SER A 273 3.99 16.35 5.09
C SER A 273 3.46 17.65 5.73
N ARG A 274 3.44 18.77 4.98
CA ARG A 274 2.77 20.01 5.40
C ARG A 274 1.24 19.88 5.42
N ALA A 275 0.63 19.28 4.41
CA ALA A 275 -0.81 19.05 4.36
C ALA A 275 -1.28 18.01 5.39
N HIS A 276 -0.52 16.93 5.60
CA HIS A 276 -0.79 15.91 6.62
C HIS A 276 -0.58 16.45 8.03
N ARG A 277 0.45 17.26 8.29
CA ARG A 277 0.53 18.01 9.56
C ARG A 277 -0.71 18.83 9.76
N ARG A 278 -1.09 19.69 8.81
CA ARG A 278 -2.30 20.52 8.93
C ARG A 278 -3.57 19.72 9.18
N ILE A 279 -3.80 18.61 8.48
CA ILE A 279 -4.99 17.77 8.66
C ILE A 279 -4.94 17.02 10.00
N ARG A 280 -3.76 16.53 10.42
CA ARG A 280 -3.56 15.85 11.70
C ARG A 280 -3.76 16.82 12.87
N ASP A 281 -3.16 18.01 12.78
CA ASP A 281 -3.28 19.09 13.76
C ASP A 281 -4.74 19.55 13.85
N TRP A 282 -5.43 19.69 12.72
CA TRP A 282 -6.86 20.03 12.69
C TRP A 282 -7.74 18.95 13.34
N ARG A 283 -7.49 17.67 13.05
CA ARG A 283 -8.20 16.54 13.69
C ARG A 283 -7.93 16.47 15.19
N TRP A 284 -6.68 16.68 15.60
CA TRP A 284 -6.30 16.74 17.00
C TRP A 284 -7.02 17.88 17.72
N LEU A 285 -7.04 19.08 17.12
CA LEU A 285 -7.76 20.25 17.66
C LEU A 285 -9.26 19.98 17.83
N MET A 286 -9.89 19.33 16.85
CA MET A 286 -11.31 18.97 16.91
C MET A 286 -11.59 17.95 18.02
N ASN A 287 -10.75 16.93 18.16
CA ASN A 287 -10.89 15.93 19.23
C ASN A 287 -10.61 16.52 20.61
N TYR A 288 -9.61 17.41 20.73
CA TYR A 288 -9.29 18.13 21.96
C TYR A 288 -10.48 18.99 22.42
N ARG A 289 -11.03 19.83 21.53
CA ARG A 289 -12.23 20.65 21.85
C ARG A 289 -13.43 19.80 22.25
N ARG A 290 -13.62 18.63 21.63
CA ARG A 290 -14.70 17.71 22.00
C ARG A 290 -14.49 17.12 23.39
N ARG A 291 -13.25 16.80 23.76
CA ARG A 291 -12.89 16.30 25.11
C ARG A 291 -13.07 17.39 26.17
N GLU A 292 -12.63 18.61 25.87
CA GLU A 292 -12.75 19.76 26.77
C GLU A 292 -14.22 20.09 27.06
N ARG A 293 -15.10 20.06 26.06
CA ARG A 293 -16.55 20.22 26.26
C ARG A 293 -17.15 19.15 27.18
N LYS A 294 -16.71 17.90 27.04
CA LYS A 294 -17.16 16.80 27.92
C LYS A 294 -16.69 17.00 29.36
N LEU A 295 -15.45 17.44 29.56
CA LEU A 295 -14.91 17.72 30.90
C LEU A 295 -15.62 18.90 31.55
N ARG A 296 -15.84 20.01 30.83
CA ARG A 296 -16.59 21.16 31.36
C ARG A 296 -18.02 20.78 31.76
N ALA A 297 -18.69 19.90 31.01
CA ALA A 297 -20.01 19.39 31.37
C ALA A 297 -20.02 18.51 32.63
N LEU A 298 -18.89 17.87 32.97
CA LEU A 298 -18.75 17.05 34.18
C LEU A 298 -18.41 17.88 35.42
N TYR A 299 -17.66 18.98 35.28
CA TYR A 299 -17.23 19.84 36.39
C TYR A 299 -18.18 21.01 36.69
N CYS A 300 -19.21 21.23 35.86
CA CYS A 300 -20.25 22.24 36.11
C CYS A 300 -21.56 21.64 36.67
N ARG A 301 -21.50 20.43 37.24
CA ARG A 301 -22.56 19.83 38.07
C ARG A 301 -22.05 19.73 39.50
#